data_AF-A0A913XQQ9-F1
#
_entry.id   AF-A0A913XQQ9-F1
#
_cell.length_a   1.000
_cell.length_b   1.000
_cell.length_c   1.000
_cell.angle_alpha   90.00
_cell.angle_beta   90.00
_cell.angle_gamma   90.00
#
_symmetry.space_group_name_H-M   'P 1'
#
loop_
_entity.id
_entity.type
_entity.pdbx_description
1 polymer ?
#
loop_
_entity_poly.entity_id
_entity_poly.type
_entity_poly.pdbx_seq_one_letter_code
_entity_poly.pdbx_strand_id
1 'polypeptide(L)'
;MSDTSSELDSLDISEEDSEYNFIPGHFFPVECEPGVSSESDFEADENIRGVEPYSAEPLADENWLEEYNKRQEEKKQKLEKLKDRLVGKETIKNWCKCGNCNVKFLQNAYECCCCRDMEGCVEVLQDKWVIEELEKPPQCITLHPAFKNTCLERWSLRLSAGKCRKIDKRAYHQTGSEEAFMRSVAYREFTHLVYGVLGKNRIPLPACSYHAIREKFQAKDSVERFRGFQEDESEDQL
;
A
#
# COMPACT_ATOMS: atom_id res chain seq x y z
N MET A 1 54.45 -17.30 -36.19
CA MET A 1 53.19 -17.90 -36.68
C MET A 1 52.76 -18.88 -35.59
N SER A 2 51.88 -18.54 -34.66
CA SER A 2 50.81 -17.55 -34.68
C SER A 2 50.48 -17.12 -33.24
N ASP A 3 50.10 -15.85 -33.10
CA ASP A 3 49.74 -15.11 -31.88
C ASP A 3 48.30 -15.33 -31.40
N THR A 4 48.02 -14.68 -30.25
CA THR A 4 46.73 -14.19 -29.69
C THR A 4 46.06 -15.15 -28.69
N SER A 5 46.12 -14.96 -27.37
CA SER A 5 45.87 -13.80 -26.47
C SER A 5 44.39 -13.42 -26.38
N SER A 6 43.83 -13.70 -25.21
CA SER A 6 42.46 -13.42 -24.77
C SER A 6 42.24 -11.93 -24.54
N GLU A 7 41.27 -11.34 -25.26
CA GLU A 7 40.74 -10.01 -24.99
C GLU A 7 39.48 -10.08 -24.12
N LEU A 8 39.44 -9.18 -23.15
CA LEU A 8 38.28 -8.80 -22.34
C LEU A 8 37.27 -8.12 -23.26
N ASP A 9 36.01 -8.56 -23.25
CA ASP A 9 34.94 -7.81 -23.90
C ASP A 9 33.90 -7.35 -22.88
N SER A 10 33.61 -6.06 -22.97
CA SER A 10 32.82 -5.27 -22.05
C SER A 10 31.40 -5.27 -22.58
N LEU A 11 30.48 -5.98 -21.92
CA LEU A 11 29.09 -6.03 -22.37
C LEU A 11 28.30 -4.84 -21.83
N ASP A 12 28.19 -3.87 -22.74
CA ASP A 12 27.30 -2.72 -22.80
C ASP A 12 25.84 -3.14 -22.58
N ILE A 13 25.17 -2.54 -21.60
CA ILE A 13 23.74 -2.75 -21.34
C ILE A 13 23.00 -1.78 -22.25
N SER A 14 22.47 -2.31 -23.35
CA SER A 14 21.59 -1.58 -24.25
C SER A 14 20.33 -1.12 -23.50
N GLU A 15 20.27 0.16 -23.16
CA GLU A 15 19.05 0.88 -22.80
C GLU A 15 18.27 1.18 -24.09
N GLU A 16 17.24 0.39 -24.40
CA GLU A 16 16.14 0.85 -25.25
C GLU A 16 14.98 -0.17 -25.19
N ASP A 17 13.92 0.18 -24.45
CA ASP A 17 12.54 -0.20 -24.76
C ASP A 17 11.58 0.62 -23.88
N SER A 18 11.41 1.88 -24.27
CA SER A 18 10.22 2.67 -23.90
C SER A 18 9.72 3.44 -25.12
N GLU A 19 9.29 2.72 -26.14
CA GLU A 19 8.40 3.24 -27.16
C GLU A 19 6.98 3.27 -26.59
N TYR A 20 6.52 4.41 -26.07
CA TYR A 20 5.09 4.74 -25.98
C TYR A 20 4.87 6.26 -25.91
N ASN A 21 4.37 6.80 -27.03
CA ASN A 21 3.56 8.01 -27.24
C ASN A 21 4.16 9.42 -26.98
N PHE A 22 5.03 9.87 -27.90
CA PHE A 22 5.19 11.30 -28.17
C PHE A 22 4.00 11.80 -29.01
N ILE A 23 3.20 12.73 -28.47
CA ILE A 23 2.15 13.43 -29.24
C ILE A 23 2.82 14.58 -29.99
N PRO A 24 2.84 14.59 -31.35
CA PRO A 24 3.42 15.70 -32.10
C PRO A 24 2.49 16.93 -32.03
N GLY A 25 2.73 17.79 -31.05
CA GLY A 25 2.15 19.12 -30.99
C GLY A 25 3.02 20.10 -31.78
N HIS A 26 2.41 20.81 -32.73
CA HIS A 26 3.03 21.96 -33.40
C HIS A 26 3.37 23.02 -32.34
N PHE A 27 4.62 23.10 -31.91
CA PHE A 27 5.11 24.26 -31.17
C PHE A 27 5.26 25.41 -32.14
N PHE A 28 4.42 26.43 -32.00
CA PHE A 28 4.65 27.72 -32.67
C PHE A 28 5.92 28.33 -32.05
N PRO A 29 6.93 28.71 -32.85
CA PRO A 29 8.07 29.46 -32.34
C PRO A 29 7.55 30.82 -31.85
N VAL A 30 7.74 31.10 -30.57
CA VAL A 30 7.69 32.48 -30.09
C VAL A 30 8.99 33.13 -30.54
N GLU A 31 8.89 33.98 -31.56
CA GLU A 31 10.00 34.83 -31.98
C GLU A 31 10.26 35.87 -30.88
N CYS A 32 11.29 35.65 -30.08
CA CYS A 32 11.82 36.68 -29.19
C CYS A 32 12.81 37.55 -30.00
N GLU A 33 12.33 38.69 -30.49
CA GLU A 33 13.18 39.75 -31.04
C GLU A 33 13.80 40.60 -29.91
N PRO A 34 15.02 41.17 -30.11
CA PRO A 34 15.90 41.56 -29.02
C PRO A 34 15.79 43.05 -28.64
N GLY A 35 15.79 43.29 -27.33
CA GLY A 35 16.38 44.46 -26.69
C GLY A 35 15.51 45.72 -26.60
N VAL A 36 15.26 46.16 -25.37
CA VAL A 36 15.60 47.50 -24.86
C VAL A 36 15.25 47.53 -23.38
N SER A 37 16.25 47.83 -22.56
CA SER A 37 16.06 48.25 -21.17
C SER A 37 15.20 49.51 -21.16
N SER A 38 13.98 49.41 -20.65
CA SER A 38 13.17 50.56 -20.25
C SER A 38 12.27 50.11 -19.12
N GLU A 39 12.52 50.70 -17.96
CA GLU A 39 11.62 50.70 -16.81
C GLU A 39 10.26 51.18 -17.33
N SER A 40 9.35 50.24 -17.56
CA SER A 40 8.00 50.51 -18.01
C SER A 40 7.10 49.43 -17.42
N ASP A 41 6.02 49.92 -16.84
CA ASP A 41 5.08 49.20 -16.00
C ASP A 41 4.69 47.85 -16.59
N PHE A 42 4.82 46.79 -15.77
CA PHE A 42 4.02 45.59 -15.96
C PHE A 42 2.56 46.02 -15.80
N GLU A 43 1.92 46.45 -16.90
CA GLU A 43 0.48 46.34 -17.05
C GLU A 43 0.18 44.86 -16.87
N ALA A 44 -0.18 44.49 -15.64
CA ALA A 44 -0.83 43.23 -15.37
C ALA A 44 -1.96 43.12 -16.39
N ASP A 45 -1.96 42.04 -17.18
CA ASP A 45 -3.12 41.73 -18.01
C ASP A 45 -4.31 41.60 -17.05
N GLU A 46 -5.06 42.70 -16.88
CA GLU A 46 -6.24 42.77 -16.02
C GLU A 46 -7.33 41.81 -16.51
N ASN A 47 -7.15 41.17 -17.67
CA ASN A 47 -8.06 40.19 -18.21
C ASN A 47 -7.82 38.75 -17.71
N ILE A 48 -6.78 38.49 -16.90
CA ILE A 48 -6.66 37.27 -16.07
C ILE A 48 -7.20 37.55 -14.65
N ARG A 49 -8.00 38.60 -14.46
CA ARG A 49 -8.61 38.96 -13.18
C ARG A 49 -10.10 38.62 -13.20
N GLY A 50 -10.44 37.34 -13.05
CA GLY A 50 -11.85 36.97 -12.92
C GLY A 50 -12.21 35.49 -13.05
N VAL A 51 -11.29 34.63 -13.54
CA VAL A 51 -11.52 33.19 -13.50
C VAL A 51 -11.05 32.70 -12.14
N GLU A 52 -11.99 32.67 -11.18
CA GLU A 52 -11.76 32.00 -9.90
C GLU A 52 -11.46 30.52 -10.21
N PRO A 53 -10.32 29.97 -9.76
CA PRO A 53 -10.01 28.57 -9.97
C PRO A 53 -11.19 27.70 -9.53
N TYR A 54 -11.55 26.70 -10.34
CA TYR A 54 -12.66 25.76 -10.06
C TYR A 54 -14.08 26.34 -10.17
N SER A 55 -14.27 27.62 -10.54
CA SER A 55 -15.61 28.22 -10.67
C SER A 55 -16.46 27.66 -11.83
N ALA A 56 -15.81 27.00 -12.78
CA ALA A 56 -16.45 26.33 -13.92
C ALA A 56 -16.67 24.82 -13.67
N GLU A 57 -16.21 24.30 -12.52
CA GLU A 57 -16.45 22.90 -12.17
C GLU A 57 -17.87 22.73 -11.62
N PRO A 58 -18.61 21.71 -12.09
CA PRO A 58 -19.95 21.46 -11.58
C PRO A 58 -19.87 21.10 -10.10
N LEU A 59 -20.66 21.80 -9.27
CA LEU A 59 -20.85 21.41 -7.88
C LEU A 59 -21.45 20.00 -7.81
N ALA A 60 -21.06 19.25 -6.78
CA ALA A 60 -21.65 17.94 -6.51
C ALA A 60 -23.17 18.05 -6.41
N ASP A 61 -23.88 17.21 -7.16
CA ASP A 61 -25.34 17.19 -7.10
C ASP A 61 -25.83 16.62 -5.75
N GLU A 62 -27.11 16.86 -5.45
CA GLU A 62 -27.73 16.47 -4.17
C GLU A 62 -27.66 14.96 -3.94
N ASN A 63 -27.83 14.15 -5.00
CA ASN A 63 -27.77 12.70 -4.91
C ASN A 63 -26.34 12.21 -4.59
N TRP A 64 -25.31 12.80 -5.21
CA TRP A 64 -23.92 12.50 -4.93
C TRP A 64 -23.55 12.85 -3.50
N LEU A 65 -24.00 14.01 -2.99
CA LEU A 65 -23.78 14.42 -1.61
C LEU A 65 -24.45 13.46 -0.62
N GLU A 66 -25.69 13.03 -0.90
CA GLU A 66 -26.39 12.02 -0.09
C GLU A 66 -25.64 10.69 -0.06
N GLU A 67 -25.20 10.18 -1.21
CA GLU A 67 -24.42 8.95 -1.32
C GLU A 67 -23.06 9.06 -0.61
N TYR A 68 -22.37 10.20 -0.75
CA TYR A 68 -21.12 10.48 -0.05
C TYR A 68 -21.33 10.48 1.47
N ASN A 69 -22.32 11.23 1.97
CA ASN A 69 -22.63 11.32 3.39
C ASN A 69 -23.00 9.95 3.97
N LYS A 70 -23.77 9.16 3.22
CA LYS A 70 -24.10 7.78 3.59
C LYS A 70 -22.84 6.91 3.72
N ARG A 71 -21.93 6.96 2.73
CA ARG A 71 -20.65 6.22 2.78
C ARG A 71 -19.79 6.64 3.97
N GLN A 72 -19.74 7.94 4.28
CA GLN A 72 -18.97 8.44 5.43
C GLN A 72 -19.55 7.97 6.77
N GLU A 73 -20.88 8.00 6.91
CA GLU A 73 -21.54 7.51 8.11
C GLU A 73 -21.35 5.99 8.29
N GLU A 74 -21.42 5.20 7.20
CA GLU A 74 -21.11 3.77 7.22
C GLU A 74 -19.65 3.49 7.65
N LYS A 75 -18.68 4.25 7.10
CA LYS A 75 -17.26 4.17 7.50
C LYS A 75 -17.09 4.47 8.99
N LYS A 76 -17.72 5.54 9.50
CA LYS A 76 -17.67 5.95 10.90
C LYS A 76 -18.27 4.90 11.83
N GLN A 77 -19.43 4.34 11.48
CA GLN A 77 -20.07 3.27 12.25
C GLN A 77 -19.20 2.01 12.29
N LYS A 78 -18.56 1.65 11.17
CA LYS A 78 -17.63 0.52 11.11
C LYS A 78 -16.43 0.76 12.02
N LEU A 79 -15.83 1.95 11.96
CA LEU A 79 -14.70 2.31 12.81
C LEU A 79 -15.05 2.28 14.30
N GLU A 80 -16.24 2.74 14.68
CA GLU A 80 -16.70 2.72 16.07
C GLU A 80 -16.82 1.29 16.61
N LYS A 81 -17.40 0.36 15.81
CA LYS A 81 -17.43 -1.07 16.16
C LYS A 81 -16.04 -1.65 16.36
N LEU A 82 -15.08 -1.26 15.53
CA LEU A 82 -13.69 -1.72 15.66
C LEU A 82 -13.00 -1.16 16.92
N LYS A 83 -13.32 0.08 17.32
CA LYS A 83 -12.83 0.66 18.59
C LYS A 83 -13.41 -0.09 19.78
N ASP A 84 -14.68 -0.47 19.75
CA ASP A 84 -15.32 -1.26 20.81
C ASP A 84 -14.65 -2.63 21.00
N ARG A 85 -14.22 -3.26 19.90
CA ARG A 85 -13.41 -4.49 19.93
C ARG A 85 -12.03 -4.27 20.56
N LEU A 86 -11.36 -3.17 20.22
CA LEU A 86 -10.03 -2.84 20.76
C LEU A 86 -10.06 -2.59 22.27
N VAL A 87 -11.06 -1.85 22.75
CA VAL A 87 -11.25 -1.55 24.18
C VAL A 87 -11.73 -2.78 24.97
N GLY A 88 -12.19 -3.83 24.28
CA GLY A 88 -12.66 -5.06 24.90
C GLY A 88 -14.11 -5.02 25.38
N LYS A 89 -14.91 -4.04 24.91
CA LYS A 89 -16.37 -4.06 25.12
C LYS A 89 -17.00 -5.27 24.44
N GLU A 90 -16.48 -5.64 23.28
CA GLU A 90 -16.86 -6.87 22.56
C GLU A 90 -15.81 -7.96 22.76
N THR A 91 -16.23 -9.13 23.25
CA THR A 91 -15.30 -10.26 23.44
C THR A 91 -14.83 -10.86 22.12
N ILE A 92 -13.60 -11.37 22.06
CA ILE A 92 -13.00 -11.96 20.84
C ILE A 92 -13.87 -13.06 20.22
N LYS A 93 -14.53 -13.86 21.05
CA LYS A 93 -15.41 -14.95 20.59
C LYS A 93 -16.59 -14.46 19.76
N ASN A 94 -17.02 -13.20 19.96
CA ASN A 94 -18.19 -12.65 19.27
C ASN A 94 -17.87 -12.20 17.84
N TRP A 95 -16.64 -11.74 17.58
CA TRP A 95 -16.25 -11.21 16.26
C TRP A 95 -15.24 -12.09 15.51
N CYS A 96 -14.50 -12.96 16.20
CA CYS A 96 -13.58 -13.89 15.54
C CYS A 96 -14.33 -15.10 14.95
N LYS A 97 -14.37 -15.18 13.62
CA LYS A 97 -14.98 -16.31 12.89
C LYS A 97 -13.96 -17.37 12.44
N CYS A 98 -12.66 -17.05 12.48
CA CYS A 98 -11.59 -17.93 12.01
C CYS A 98 -10.92 -18.77 13.13
N GLY A 99 -11.23 -18.49 14.40
CA GLY A 99 -10.66 -19.18 15.57
C GLY A 99 -9.24 -18.78 15.97
N ASN A 100 -8.54 -17.93 15.19
CA ASN A 100 -7.12 -17.61 15.41
C ASN A 100 -6.85 -16.10 15.64
N CYS A 101 -7.86 -15.26 15.80
CA CYS A 101 -7.65 -13.84 16.12
C CYS A 101 -7.24 -13.67 17.58
N ASN A 102 -6.34 -12.73 17.85
CA ASN A 102 -5.89 -12.41 19.20
C ASN A 102 -5.57 -10.91 19.31
N VAL A 103 -5.99 -10.29 20.41
CA VAL A 103 -5.81 -8.85 20.68
C VAL A 103 -4.45 -8.49 21.26
N LYS A 104 -3.68 -9.46 21.78
CA LYS A 104 -2.44 -9.25 22.54
C LYS A 104 -1.45 -8.30 21.88
N PHE A 105 -1.35 -8.34 20.55
CA PHE A 105 -0.39 -7.55 19.80
C PHE A 105 -1.01 -6.43 18.97
N LEU A 106 -2.32 -6.23 19.01
CA LEU A 106 -2.99 -5.19 18.21
C LEU A 106 -2.70 -3.80 18.80
N GLN A 107 -2.57 -2.80 17.92
CA GLN A 107 -2.18 -1.44 18.28
C GLN A 107 -3.30 -0.42 18.06
N ASN A 108 -4.24 -0.69 17.14
CA ASN A 108 -5.36 0.21 16.88
C ASN A 108 -6.60 -0.54 16.37
N ALA A 109 -7.69 0.21 16.19
CA ALA A 109 -9.00 -0.33 15.85
C ALA A 109 -9.01 -1.04 14.48
N TYR A 110 -8.31 -0.51 13.48
CA TYR A 110 -8.27 -1.10 12.13
C TYR A 110 -7.73 -2.53 12.11
N GLU A 111 -6.92 -2.90 13.10
CA GLU A 111 -6.36 -4.25 13.25
C GLU A 111 -7.34 -5.25 13.90
N CYS A 112 -8.50 -4.80 14.40
CA CYS A 112 -9.52 -5.61 15.06
C CYS A 112 -10.52 -6.27 14.08
N CYS A 113 -10.01 -6.72 12.94
CA CYS A 113 -10.79 -7.36 11.88
C CYS A 113 -10.46 -8.86 11.76
N CYS A 114 -11.48 -9.70 11.59
CA CYS A 114 -11.26 -11.12 11.30
C CYS A 114 -10.94 -11.32 9.82
N CYS A 115 -10.06 -12.27 9.47
CA CYS A 115 -9.77 -12.60 8.06
C CYS A 115 -11.00 -13.13 7.30
N ARG A 116 -12.04 -13.61 8.00
CA ARG A 116 -13.31 -14.03 7.39
C ARG A 116 -14.25 -12.86 7.09
N ASP A 117 -13.96 -11.67 7.60
CA ASP A 117 -14.72 -10.44 7.30
C ASP A 117 -14.06 -9.64 6.15
N MET A 118 -12.91 -10.09 5.67
CA MET A 118 -12.17 -9.45 4.57
C MET A 118 -12.36 -10.26 3.29
N GLU A 119 -12.89 -9.62 2.25
CA GLU A 119 -13.20 -10.25 0.97
C GLU A 119 -11.97 -10.93 0.35
N GLY A 120 -10.85 -10.21 0.17
CA GLY A 120 -9.64 -10.79 -0.41
C GLY A 120 -9.07 -11.97 0.38
N CYS A 121 -9.22 -11.98 1.72
CA CYS A 121 -8.82 -13.16 2.50
C CYS A 121 -9.73 -14.36 2.24
N VAL A 122 -11.03 -14.14 2.06
CA VAL A 122 -11.98 -15.22 1.75
C VAL A 122 -11.74 -15.78 0.36
N GLU A 123 -11.45 -14.92 -0.63
CA GLU A 123 -11.12 -15.32 -2.00
C GLU A 123 -9.87 -16.20 -2.05
N VAL A 124 -8.77 -15.75 -1.45
CA VAL A 124 -7.50 -16.50 -1.48
C VAL A 124 -7.60 -17.82 -0.70
N LEU A 125 -8.43 -17.89 0.35
CA LEU A 125 -8.71 -19.16 1.04
C LEU A 125 -9.49 -20.17 0.19
N GLN A 126 -10.24 -19.71 -0.81
CA GLN A 126 -11.04 -20.53 -1.71
C GLN A 126 -10.33 -20.82 -3.04
N ASP A 127 -9.09 -20.36 -3.20
CA ASP A 127 -8.37 -20.51 -4.45
C ASP A 127 -8.16 -21.99 -4.81
N LYS A 128 -8.19 -22.29 -6.11
CA LYS A 128 -8.20 -23.67 -6.63
C LYS A 128 -7.01 -24.48 -6.11
N TRP A 129 -5.82 -23.87 -6.13
CA TRP A 129 -4.57 -24.49 -5.68
C TRP A 129 -4.62 -24.86 -4.19
N VAL A 130 -5.27 -24.03 -3.38
CA VAL A 130 -5.42 -24.27 -1.93
C VAL A 130 -6.34 -25.46 -1.67
N ILE A 131 -7.45 -25.55 -2.41
CA ILE A 131 -8.39 -26.67 -2.29
C ILE A 131 -7.76 -27.97 -2.78
N GLU A 132 -6.94 -27.92 -3.83
CA GLU A 132 -6.21 -29.09 -4.33
C GLU A 132 -5.18 -29.61 -3.30
N GLU A 133 -4.49 -28.72 -2.58
CA GLU A 133 -3.50 -29.11 -1.56
C GLU A 133 -4.13 -29.55 -0.23
N LEU A 134 -5.22 -28.90 0.21
CA LEU A 134 -5.82 -29.11 1.54
C LEU A 134 -7.16 -29.86 1.54
N GLU A 135 -7.65 -30.26 0.36
CA GLU A 135 -8.98 -30.86 0.08
C GLU A 135 -10.18 -29.95 0.38
N LYS A 136 -10.02 -28.98 1.29
CA LYS A 136 -11.04 -28.01 1.71
C LYS A 136 -10.41 -26.66 2.04
N PRO A 137 -11.15 -25.55 1.87
CA PRO A 137 -10.64 -24.23 2.20
C PRO A 137 -10.34 -24.12 3.71
N PRO A 138 -9.15 -23.62 4.10
CA PRO A 138 -8.82 -23.47 5.51
C PRO A 138 -9.70 -22.42 6.19
N GLN A 139 -9.96 -22.61 7.48
CA GLN A 139 -10.83 -21.72 8.27
C GLN A 139 -10.18 -20.34 8.55
N CYS A 140 -8.85 -20.23 8.42
CA CYS A 140 -8.10 -19.02 8.70
C CYS A 140 -6.98 -18.80 7.69
N ILE A 141 -6.73 -17.53 7.32
CA ILE A 141 -5.61 -17.13 6.45
C ILE A 141 -4.23 -17.55 6.98
N THR A 142 -4.07 -17.68 8.31
CA THR A 142 -2.81 -18.17 8.89
C THR A 142 -2.55 -19.65 8.64
N LEU A 143 -3.59 -20.40 8.23
CA LEU A 143 -3.52 -21.81 7.83
C LEU A 143 -3.41 -21.97 6.30
N HIS A 144 -3.40 -20.88 5.54
CA HIS A 144 -3.16 -20.92 4.11
C HIS A 144 -1.76 -21.52 3.84
N PRO A 145 -1.59 -22.44 2.87
CA PRO A 145 -0.31 -23.13 2.64
C PRO A 145 0.87 -22.18 2.43
N ALA A 146 0.66 -21.11 1.66
CA ALA A 146 1.69 -20.10 1.42
C ALA A 146 1.97 -19.18 2.62
N PHE A 147 1.09 -19.05 3.62
CA PHE A 147 1.21 -18.02 4.66
C PHE A 147 2.50 -18.18 5.48
N LYS A 148 2.81 -19.41 5.91
CA LYS A 148 4.03 -19.68 6.68
C LYS A 148 5.29 -19.33 5.88
N ASN A 149 5.33 -19.74 4.61
CA ASN A 149 6.50 -19.55 3.76
C ASN A 149 6.67 -18.10 3.28
N THR A 150 5.58 -17.36 3.08
CA THR A 150 5.63 -15.97 2.59
C THR A 150 5.75 -14.95 3.71
N CYS A 151 5.07 -15.18 4.85
CA CYS A 151 4.94 -14.18 5.90
C CYS A 151 5.77 -14.47 7.15
N LEU A 152 6.18 -15.73 7.40
CA LEU A 152 6.87 -16.12 8.65
C LEU A 152 8.28 -16.67 8.45
N GLU A 153 8.65 -17.08 7.23
CA GLU A 153 9.96 -17.65 6.94
C GLU A 153 11.00 -16.57 6.61
N ARG A 154 12.10 -16.53 7.37
CA ARG A 154 13.08 -15.43 7.32
C ARG A 154 13.78 -15.34 5.97
N TRP A 155 14.12 -16.48 5.38
CA TRP A 155 14.83 -16.49 4.10
C TRP A 155 13.96 -16.02 2.95
N SER A 156 12.68 -16.41 2.96
CA SER A 156 11.69 -15.93 2.01
C SER A 156 11.51 -14.42 2.10
N LEU A 157 11.36 -13.89 3.33
CA LEU A 157 11.23 -12.44 3.56
C LEU A 157 12.49 -11.67 3.12
N ARG A 158 13.70 -12.19 3.36
CA ARG A 158 14.93 -11.54 2.88
C ARG A 158 14.98 -11.47 1.35
N LEU A 159 14.56 -12.55 0.68
CA LEU A 159 14.52 -12.59 -0.78
C LEU A 159 13.47 -11.62 -1.34
N SER A 160 12.30 -11.54 -0.70
CA SER A 160 11.23 -10.64 -1.13
C SER A 160 11.50 -9.17 -0.81
N ALA A 161 12.28 -8.88 0.23
CA ALA A 161 12.61 -7.51 0.64
C ALA A 161 13.27 -6.69 -0.48
N GLY A 162 14.05 -7.32 -1.35
CA GLY A 162 14.67 -6.65 -2.52
C GLY A 162 13.65 -6.08 -3.51
N LYS A 163 12.41 -6.60 -3.51
CA LYS A 163 11.30 -6.13 -4.33
C LYS A 163 10.57 -4.95 -3.69
N CYS A 164 10.69 -4.77 -2.38
CA CYS A 164 9.98 -3.71 -1.67
C CYS A 164 10.53 -2.33 -2.04
N ARG A 165 9.61 -1.39 -2.26
CA ARG A 165 9.90 0.02 -2.51
C ARG A 165 9.18 0.89 -1.48
N LYS A 166 9.81 1.99 -1.11
CA LYS A 166 9.19 3.08 -0.36
C LYS A 166 8.27 3.89 -1.29
N ILE A 167 7.44 4.76 -0.71
CA ILE A 167 6.51 5.62 -1.48
C ILE A 167 7.28 6.50 -2.49
N ASP A 168 8.49 6.94 -2.14
CA ASP A 168 9.41 7.71 -2.97
C ASP A 168 10.16 6.86 -4.03
N LYS A 169 9.71 5.63 -4.28
CA LYS A 169 10.32 4.65 -5.20
C LYS A 169 11.75 4.20 -4.85
N ARG A 170 12.30 4.63 -3.70
CA ARG A 170 13.60 4.11 -3.26
C ARG A 170 13.48 2.66 -2.82
N ALA A 171 14.57 1.90 -2.95
CA ALA A 171 14.65 0.55 -2.40
C ALA A 171 14.24 0.56 -0.92
N TYR A 172 13.62 -0.51 -0.42
CA TYR A 172 13.41 -0.67 1.00
C TYR A 172 14.64 -1.34 1.62
N HIS A 173 15.22 -0.73 2.64
CA HIS A 173 16.45 -1.18 3.28
C HIS A 173 16.28 -1.11 4.79
N GLN A 174 16.96 -2.01 5.50
CA GLN A 174 16.86 -2.12 6.94
C GLN A 174 17.37 -0.84 7.61
N THR A 175 16.48 -0.07 8.24
CA THR A 175 16.81 1.15 8.99
C THR A 175 16.72 0.95 10.51
N GLY A 176 16.20 -0.19 10.96
CA GLY A 176 15.98 -0.51 12.39
C GLY A 176 16.38 -1.94 12.74
N SER A 177 15.75 -2.49 13.79
CA SER A 177 15.98 -3.87 14.20
C SER A 177 15.65 -4.85 13.07
N GLU A 178 16.33 -5.99 13.03
CA GLU A 178 16.03 -7.05 12.06
C GLU A 178 14.57 -7.51 12.20
N GLU A 179 14.04 -7.57 13.42
CA GLU A 179 12.66 -7.98 13.68
C GLU A 179 11.66 -6.94 13.14
N ALA A 180 11.94 -5.64 13.29
CA ALA A 180 11.13 -4.59 12.65
C ALA A 180 11.14 -4.68 11.14
N PHE A 181 12.30 -4.98 10.57
CA PHE A 181 12.44 -5.18 9.13
C PHE A 181 11.62 -6.39 8.66
N MET A 182 11.77 -7.55 9.32
CA MET A 182 11.02 -8.76 9.00
C MET A 182 9.50 -8.55 9.11
N ARG A 183 9.02 -7.87 10.17
CA ARG A 183 7.59 -7.51 10.29
C ARG A 183 7.13 -6.65 9.12
N SER A 184 7.91 -5.63 8.77
CA SER A 184 7.55 -4.68 7.71
C SER A 184 7.45 -5.36 6.34
N VAL A 185 8.36 -6.30 6.06
CA VAL A 185 8.32 -7.10 4.82
C VAL A 185 7.17 -8.11 4.88
N ALA A 186 6.97 -8.79 6.01
CA ALA A 186 5.88 -9.76 6.19
C ALA A 186 4.49 -9.13 6.00
N TYR A 187 4.28 -7.90 6.47
CA TYR A 187 3.03 -7.20 6.22
C TYR A 187 2.77 -6.96 4.73
N ARG A 188 3.81 -6.65 3.96
CA ARG A 188 3.72 -6.45 2.50
C ARG A 188 3.55 -7.76 1.75
N GLU A 189 4.26 -8.81 2.16
CA GLU A 189 4.08 -10.14 1.56
C GLU A 189 2.69 -10.70 1.83
N PHE A 190 2.12 -10.45 3.01
CA PHE A 190 0.71 -10.76 3.25
C PHE A 190 -0.20 -10.02 2.28
N THR A 191 0.02 -8.71 2.10
CA THR A 191 -0.75 -7.93 1.14
C THR A 191 -0.63 -8.47 -0.27
N HIS A 192 0.58 -8.86 -0.71
CA HIS A 192 0.80 -9.49 -2.00
C HIS A 192 0.08 -10.85 -2.13
N LEU A 193 0.13 -11.67 -1.07
CA LEU A 193 -0.55 -12.95 -1.03
C LEU A 193 -2.07 -12.79 -1.19
N VAL A 194 -2.66 -11.78 -0.54
CA VAL A 194 -4.12 -11.61 -0.47
C VAL A 194 -4.68 -10.77 -1.62
N TYR A 195 -3.99 -9.71 -2.02
CA TYR A 195 -4.51 -8.70 -2.94
C TYR A 195 -3.62 -8.47 -4.17
N GLY A 196 -2.48 -9.16 -4.29
CA GLY A 196 -1.49 -8.86 -5.32
C GLY A 196 -0.90 -7.46 -5.14
N VAL A 197 -0.75 -6.71 -6.24
CA VAL A 197 -0.10 -5.39 -6.25
C VAL A 197 -1.13 -4.29 -5.96
N LEU A 198 -1.10 -3.71 -4.76
CA LEU A 198 -2.02 -2.64 -4.33
C LEU A 198 -1.59 -1.20 -4.70
N GLY A 199 -0.41 -1.02 -5.31
CA GLY A 199 0.10 0.31 -5.63
C GLY A 199 0.29 1.19 -4.39
N LYS A 200 -0.42 2.32 -4.33
CA LYS A 200 -0.40 3.25 -3.19
C LYS A 200 -1.36 2.85 -2.07
N ASN A 201 -2.36 2.02 -2.37
CA ASN A 201 -3.43 1.70 -1.44
C ASN A 201 -2.92 0.82 -0.30
N ARG A 202 -3.45 1.06 0.90
CA ARG A 202 -3.11 0.29 2.10
C ARG A 202 -4.37 -0.32 2.68
N ILE A 203 -4.33 -1.63 2.90
CA ILE A 203 -5.41 -2.38 3.54
C ILE A 203 -4.87 -2.96 4.85
N PRO A 204 -5.56 -2.79 6.00
CA PRO A 204 -5.12 -3.36 7.26
C PRO A 204 -5.14 -4.89 7.21
N LEU A 205 -4.17 -5.52 7.88
CA LEU A 205 -4.15 -6.97 8.01
C LEU A 205 -5.21 -7.43 9.02
N PRO A 206 -5.69 -8.68 8.92
CA PRO A 206 -6.58 -9.23 9.94
C PRO A 206 -5.82 -9.52 11.23
N ALA A 207 -6.55 -9.52 12.35
CA ALA A 207 -6.01 -9.71 13.70
C ALA A 207 -5.19 -11.00 13.85
N CYS A 208 -5.61 -12.08 13.19
CA CYS A 208 -4.88 -13.36 13.21
C CYS A 208 -3.51 -13.25 12.53
N SER A 209 -3.41 -12.56 11.40
CA SER A 209 -2.14 -12.34 10.70
C SER A 209 -1.22 -11.42 11.50
N TYR A 210 -1.74 -10.31 12.03
CA TYR A 210 -0.96 -9.44 12.92
C TYR A 210 -0.40 -10.21 14.11
N HIS A 211 -1.24 -11.02 14.75
CA HIS A 211 -0.82 -11.83 15.89
C HIS A 211 0.31 -12.79 15.50
N ALA A 212 0.13 -13.60 14.45
CA ALA A 212 1.11 -14.59 14.02
C ALA A 212 2.46 -13.95 13.64
N ILE A 213 2.44 -12.84 12.89
CA ILE A 213 3.65 -12.14 12.47
C ILE A 213 4.36 -11.49 13.66
N ARG A 214 3.63 -10.81 14.54
CA ARG A 214 4.20 -10.11 15.71
C ARG A 214 4.66 -11.09 16.80
N GLU A 215 4.05 -12.26 16.88
CA GLU A 215 4.51 -13.35 17.75
C GLU A 215 5.84 -13.95 17.27
N LYS A 216 5.98 -14.13 15.94
CA LYS A 216 7.19 -14.68 15.32
C LYS A 216 8.37 -13.71 15.38
N PHE A 217 8.11 -12.43 15.12
CA PHE A 217 9.10 -11.37 15.06
C PHE A 217 8.86 -10.36 16.18
N GLN A 218 9.22 -10.72 17.41
CA GLN A 218 8.94 -9.90 18.60
C GLN A 218 9.77 -8.62 18.62
N ALA A 219 9.27 -7.60 19.31
CA ALA A 219 10.08 -6.44 19.66
C ALA A 219 11.21 -6.87 20.60
N LYS A 220 12.46 -6.47 20.31
CA LYS A 220 13.64 -6.91 21.09
C LYS A 220 13.78 -6.16 22.41
N ASP A 221 13.37 -4.90 22.45
CA ASP A 221 13.53 -4.02 23.60
C ASP A 221 12.19 -3.47 24.09
N SER A 222 12.09 -3.17 25.40
CA SER A 222 10.90 -2.56 26.02
C SER A 222 10.50 -1.19 25.43
N VAL A 223 11.40 -0.58 24.66
CA VAL A 223 11.20 0.69 23.95
C VAL A 223 10.56 0.47 22.57
N GLU A 224 10.82 -0.66 21.93
CA GLU A 224 10.31 -0.96 20.59
C GLU A 224 8.84 -1.38 20.67
N ARG A 225 7.92 -0.43 20.38
CA ARG A 225 6.50 -0.74 20.24
C ARG A 225 6.16 -1.11 18.81
N PHE A 226 5.17 -1.98 18.64
CA PHE A 226 4.62 -2.24 17.31
C PHE A 226 4.01 -0.96 16.76
N ARG A 227 4.28 -0.65 15.48
CA ARG A 227 3.57 0.41 14.77
C ARG A 227 2.27 -0.16 14.24
N GLY A 228 1.17 0.51 14.56
CA GLY A 228 -0.17 0.16 14.07
C GLY A 228 -0.38 0.57 12.61
N PHE A 229 -1.47 0.10 12.00
CA PHE A 229 -1.94 0.56 10.71
C PHE A 229 -2.24 2.07 10.70
N GLN A 230 -1.94 2.76 9.60
CA GLN A 230 -2.24 4.19 9.41
C GLN A 230 -2.96 4.32 8.06
N GLU A 231 -4.12 4.97 8.05
CA GLU A 231 -4.77 5.38 6.79
C GLU A 231 -3.97 6.52 6.17
N ASP A 232 -3.93 6.54 4.83
CA ASP A 232 -3.32 7.64 4.10
C ASP A 232 -4.32 8.81 4.11
N GLU A 233 -3.97 9.96 4.71
CA GLU A 233 -4.84 11.15 4.85
C GLU A 233 -5.16 11.86 3.52
N SER A 234 -4.86 11.24 2.37
CA SER A 234 -4.79 11.91 1.07
C SER A 234 -6.08 11.96 0.26
N GLU A 235 -7.19 11.36 0.71
CA GLU A 235 -8.44 11.32 -0.07
C GLU A 235 -9.51 12.33 0.39
N ASP A 236 -9.30 13.06 1.49
CA ASP A 236 -10.31 13.92 2.10
C ASP A 236 -10.00 15.44 1.97
N GLN A 237 -9.08 15.84 1.09
CA GLN A 237 -8.83 17.24 0.73
C GLN A 237 -9.17 17.49 -0.74
N LEU A 238 -10.45 17.38 -1.08
CA LEU A 238 -11.02 17.94 -2.31
C LEU A 238 -12.31 18.67 -1.92
#